data_AF-A0A7S8EAY4-F1
#
_entry.id   AF-A0A7S8EAY4-F1
#
_cell.length_a   1.000
_cell.length_b   1.000
_cell.length_c   1.000
_cell.angle_alpha   90.00
_cell.angle_beta   90.00
_cell.angle_gamma   90.00
#
_symmetry.space_group_name_H-M   'P 1'
#
loop_
_entity.id
_entity.type
_entity.pdbx_description
1 polymer ?
#
loop_
_entity_poly.entity_id
_entity_poly.type
_entity_poly.pdbx_seq_one_letter_code
_entity_poly.pdbx_strand_id
1 'polypeptide(L)'
;MDKRDQFLADVAGDDHHAALLVAQVGAMPTEIQLIVDVARYDESVDGLRPLRSYIIRVVGAIEHGISDLGTTSDDVRLLTRHPLLYQYTDEAAALFFRGRPDDANALALDIAQAHASTFGPWRHFPEYINPAQSLLTLLTSGGGLLGQMPKSLADALVPVLTHHGLETKVMLDVPQVAKAEGPLRDQDLQVLLIGHSYFVSYAFSFDEVGKV
;
A
#
# COMPACT_ATOMS: atom_id res chain seq x y z
N MET A 1 23.29 -17.96 -3.18
CA MET A 1 22.00 -17.32 -3.47
C MET A 1 21.84 -16.18 -2.50
N ASP A 2 21.38 -15.01 -2.96
CA ASP A 2 21.07 -13.91 -2.04
C ASP A 2 19.97 -14.35 -1.06
N LYS A 3 20.01 -13.87 0.18
CA LYS A 3 19.07 -14.31 1.22
C LYS A 3 17.64 -13.85 0.92
N ARG A 4 17.48 -12.71 0.24
CA ARG A 4 16.19 -12.25 -0.28
C ARG A 4 15.64 -13.24 -1.32
N ASP A 5 16.47 -13.62 -2.30
CA ASP A 5 16.05 -14.56 -3.34
C ASP A 5 15.73 -15.94 -2.75
N GLN A 6 16.46 -16.36 -1.70
CA GLN A 6 16.12 -17.57 -0.95
C GLN A 6 14.78 -17.48 -0.24
N PHE A 7 14.52 -16.38 0.47
CA PHE A 7 13.23 -16.19 1.13
C PHE A 7 12.08 -16.22 0.12
N LEU A 8 12.19 -15.46 -0.99
CA LEU A 8 11.15 -15.41 -2.00
C LEU A 8 10.94 -16.77 -2.68
N ALA A 9 12.00 -17.52 -2.95
CA ALA A 9 11.91 -18.88 -3.49
C ALA A 9 11.28 -19.86 -2.48
N ASP A 10 11.59 -19.71 -1.18
CA ASP A 10 11.05 -20.55 -0.12
C ASP A 10 9.56 -20.30 0.10
N VAL A 11 9.04 -19.09 -0.12
CA VAL A 11 7.59 -18.82 0.00
C VAL A 11 6.82 -19.16 -1.29
N ALA A 12 7.45 -19.08 -2.46
CA ALA A 12 6.79 -19.33 -3.75
C ALA A 12 6.47 -20.81 -4.05
N GLY A 13 6.76 -21.74 -3.13
CA GLY A 13 6.45 -23.15 -3.30
C GLY A 13 4.96 -23.43 -3.15
N ASP A 14 4.44 -24.39 -3.91
CA ASP A 14 3.10 -24.91 -3.70
C ASP A 14 3.00 -25.46 -2.26
N ASP A 15 1.90 -25.16 -1.56
CA ASP A 15 1.65 -25.51 -0.16
C ASP A 15 2.63 -24.89 0.86
N HIS A 16 3.36 -23.85 0.47
CA HIS A 16 4.21 -23.09 1.39
C HIS A 16 3.46 -21.89 1.98
N HIS A 17 3.74 -21.60 3.23
CA HIS A 17 3.11 -20.54 3.99
C HIS A 17 4.16 -19.77 4.80
N ALA A 18 4.04 -18.45 4.79
CA ALA A 18 4.79 -17.55 5.64
C ALA A 18 3.92 -17.09 6.82
N ALA A 19 4.47 -17.15 8.03
CA ALA A 19 3.85 -16.59 9.23
C ALA A 19 4.66 -15.40 9.72
N LEU A 20 4.05 -14.22 9.79
CA LEU A 20 4.64 -13.07 10.46
C LEU A 20 4.46 -13.22 11.97
N LEU A 21 5.55 -13.44 12.69
CA LEU A 21 5.49 -13.76 14.12
C LEU A 21 5.78 -12.55 15.01
N VAL A 22 6.71 -11.71 14.59
CA VAL A 22 7.15 -10.53 15.35
C VAL A 22 7.33 -9.37 14.39
N ALA A 23 6.88 -8.19 14.83
CA ALA A 23 7.26 -6.91 14.26
C ALA A 23 7.64 -5.98 15.41
N GLN A 24 8.88 -5.46 15.40
CA GLN A 24 9.37 -4.56 16.44
C GLN A 24 10.20 -3.42 15.84
N VAL A 25 10.22 -2.28 16.50
CA VAL A 25 11.10 -1.17 16.12
C VAL A 25 12.56 -1.60 16.34
N GLY A 26 13.40 -1.36 15.35
CA GLY A 26 14.83 -1.67 15.38
C GLY A 26 15.64 -0.64 16.18
N ALA A 27 16.93 -0.54 15.85
CA ALA A 27 17.83 0.41 16.51
C ALA A 27 17.53 1.87 16.18
N MET A 28 16.81 2.12 15.08
CA MET A 28 16.42 3.45 14.61
C MET A 28 14.89 3.54 14.52
N PRO A 29 14.28 4.73 14.70
CA PRO A 29 12.83 4.91 14.60
C PRO A 29 12.23 4.53 13.25
N THR A 30 13.03 4.56 12.18
CA THR A 30 12.65 4.20 10.81
C THR A 30 13.08 2.78 10.42
N GLU A 31 13.50 1.96 11.39
CA GLU A 31 13.80 0.55 11.18
C GLU A 31 12.73 -0.31 11.84
N ILE A 32 12.18 -1.28 11.10
CA ILE A 32 11.30 -2.31 11.65
C ILE A 32 11.98 -3.66 11.42
N GLN A 33 12.08 -4.47 12.45
CA GLN A 33 12.57 -5.84 12.37
C GLN A 33 11.39 -6.80 12.43
N LEU A 34 11.30 -7.66 11.42
CA LEU A 34 10.29 -8.70 11.29
C LEU A 34 10.93 -10.07 11.51
N ILE A 35 10.21 -10.97 12.17
CA ILE A 35 10.53 -12.41 12.18
C ILE A 35 9.44 -13.13 11.42
N VAL A 36 9.84 -13.84 10.36
CA VAL A 36 8.95 -14.57 9.47
C VAL A 36 9.38 -16.02 9.39
N ASP A 37 8.46 -16.92 9.75
CA ASP A 37 8.67 -18.36 9.60
C ASP A 37 8.03 -18.85 8.31
N VAL A 38 8.79 -19.58 7.52
CA VAL A 38 8.28 -20.27 6.34
C VAL A 38 8.10 -21.73 6.68
N ALA A 39 6.91 -22.27 6.42
CA ALA A 39 6.56 -23.66 6.63
C ALA A 39 5.88 -24.24 5.39
N ARG A 40 5.94 -25.55 5.23
CA ARG A 40 5.21 -26.28 4.20
C ARG A 40 4.09 -27.09 4.83
N TYR A 41 2.90 -27.06 4.25
CA TYR A 41 1.82 -27.95 4.64
C TYR A 41 2.14 -29.39 4.23
N ASP A 42 1.97 -30.31 5.18
CA ASP A 42 2.22 -31.73 4.99
C ASP A 42 0.94 -32.52 5.26
N GLU A 43 0.31 -32.97 4.17
CA GLU A 43 -0.93 -33.76 4.20
C GLU A 43 -0.83 -35.02 5.05
N SER A 44 0.37 -35.62 5.17
CA SER A 44 0.55 -36.88 5.91
C SER A 44 0.35 -36.72 7.42
N VAL A 45 0.52 -35.50 7.93
CA VAL A 45 0.36 -35.15 9.35
C VAL A 45 -0.70 -34.07 9.57
N ASP A 46 -1.41 -33.67 8.51
CA ASP A 46 -2.38 -32.59 8.48
C ASP A 46 -1.89 -31.34 9.23
N GLY A 47 -0.70 -30.86 8.86
CA GLY A 47 -0.05 -29.78 9.59
C GLY A 47 1.14 -29.14 8.90
N LEU A 48 1.60 -28.01 9.46
CA LEU A 48 2.72 -27.23 8.95
C LEU A 48 4.05 -27.76 9.48
N ARG A 49 4.99 -28.03 8.57
CA ARG A 49 6.39 -28.35 8.88
C ARG A 49 7.28 -27.14 8.65
N PRO A 50 7.99 -26.65 9.67
CA PRO A 50 8.92 -25.53 9.51
C PRO A 50 9.99 -25.85 8.45
N LEU A 51 10.20 -24.90 7.54
CA LEU A 51 11.30 -24.94 6.58
C LEU A 51 12.47 -24.10 7.10
N ARG A 52 12.24 -22.79 7.27
CA ARG A 52 13.24 -21.81 7.69
C ARG A 52 12.60 -20.62 8.37
N SER A 53 13.41 -19.92 9.15
CA SER A 53 13.04 -18.68 9.83
C SER A 53 13.91 -17.54 9.32
N TYR A 54 13.31 -16.37 9.12
CA TYR A 54 13.97 -15.19 8.57
C TYR A 54 13.79 -13.99 9.47
N ILE A 55 14.86 -13.20 9.59
CA ILE A 55 14.79 -11.82 10.04
C ILE A 55 14.76 -10.93 8.81
N ILE A 56 13.73 -10.10 8.71
CA ILE A 56 13.63 -9.08 7.67
C ILE A 56 13.78 -7.72 8.32
N ARG A 57 14.78 -6.94 7.89
CA ARG A 57 14.95 -5.54 8.31
C ARG A 57 14.34 -4.64 7.26
N VAL A 58 13.34 -3.88 7.67
CA VAL A 58 12.69 -2.82 6.89
C VAL A 58 13.40 -1.52 7.23
N VAL A 59 14.21 -0.99 6.32
CA VAL A 59 15.15 0.12 6.60
C VAL A 59 14.71 1.39 5.87
N GLY A 60 14.41 2.44 6.64
CA GLY A 60 13.77 3.63 6.11
C GLY A 60 12.27 3.39 5.88
N ALA A 61 11.63 2.71 6.82
CA ALA A 61 10.19 2.51 6.84
C ALA A 61 9.49 3.87 6.91
N ILE A 62 8.55 4.09 5.99
CA ILE A 62 7.71 5.31 5.97
C ILE A 62 6.28 5.00 6.40
N GLU A 63 5.83 3.76 6.21
CA GLU A 63 4.49 3.32 6.55
C GLU A 63 4.46 1.80 6.73
N HIS A 64 3.59 1.32 7.61
CA HIS A 64 3.26 -0.10 7.71
C HIS A 64 1.81 -0.29 8.17
N GLY A 65 1.22 -1.42 7.78
CA GLY A 65 -0.03 -1.92 8.30
C GLY A 65 0.14 -3.40 8.65
N ILE A 66 -0.27 -3.80 9.86
CA ILE A 66 -0.16 -5.19 10.31
C ILE A 66 -1.58 -5.69 10.61
N SER A 67 -2.01 -6.70 9.85
CA SER A 67 -3.33 -7.32 10.00
C SER A 67 -3.26 -8.83 10.21
N ASP A 68 -2.15 -9.45 9.80
CA ASP A 68 -1.95 -10.91 9.74
C ASP A 68 -0.86 -11.37 10.72
N LEU A 69 -0.74 -10.71 11.88
CA LEU A 69 0.23 -11.13 12.90
C LEU A 69 -0.19 -12.47 13.50
N GLY A 70 0.70 -13.46 13.42
CA GLY A 70 0.45 -14.82 13.93
C GLY A 70 -0.44 -15.68 13.03
N THR A 71 -0.88 -15.17 11.87
CA THR A 71 -1.55 -15.97 10.84
C THR A 71 -0.55 -16.38 9.76
N THR A 72 -0.92 -17.37 8.97
CA THR A 72 -0.14 -17.84 7.81
C THR A 72 -0.70 -17.25 6.54
N SER A 73 0.19 -16.92 5.60
CA SER A 73 -0.16 -16.43 4.27
C SER A 73 0.72 -17.11 3.22
N ASP A 74 0.10 -17.49 2.12
CA ASP A 74 0.75 -17.94 0.88
C ASP A 74 1.11 -16.76 -0.05
N ASP A 75 0.63 -15.54 0.24
CA ASP A 75 0.88 -14.35 -0.55
C ASP A 75 1.97 -13.48 0.08
N VAL A 76 3.21 -13.66 -0.38
CA VAL A 76 4.34 -12.79 -0.03
C VAL A 76 4.96 -12.19 -1.29
N ARG A 77 4.98 -10.86 -1.36
CA ARG A 77 5.46 -10.13 -2.55
C ARG A 77 6.28 -8.91 -2.16
N LEU A 78 7.40 -8.72 -2.85
CA LEU A 78 8.19 -7.49 -2.80
C LEU A 78 8.02 -6.74 -4.12
N LEU A 79 7.37 -5.57 -4.08
CA LEU A 79 6.94 -4.83 -5.27
C LEU A 79 7.51 -3.41 -5.28
N THR A 80 7.91 -2.95 -6.46
CA THR A 80 8.28 -1.55 -6.73
C THR A 80 7.13 -0.74 -7.35
N ARG A 81 6.01 -1.41 -7.65
CA ARG A 81 4.78 -0.81 -8.16
C ARG A 81 3.59 -1.46 -7.49
N HIS A 82 2.83 -0.68 -6.75
CA HIS A 82 1.65 -1.13 -6.02
C HIS A 82 0.80 0.10 -5.63
N PRO A 83 -0.54 0.01 -5.50
CA PRO A 83 -1.36 1.16 -5.11
C PRO A 83 -0.97 1.82 -3.79
N LEU A 84 -0.42 1.06 -2.84
CA LEU A 84 0.15 1.63 -1.60
C LEU A 84 1.26 2.65 -1.87
N LEU A 85 1.99 2.52 -2.98
CA LEU A 85 3.10 3.40 -3.32
C LEU A 85 2.67 4.69 -4.01
N TYR A 86 1.45 4.76 -4.59
CA TYR A 86 1.04 5.91 -5.41
C TYR A 86 1.14 7.24 -4.68
N GLN A 87 0.79 7.30 -3.39
CA GLN A 87 0.90 8.53 -2.60
C GLN A 87 2.33 9.05 -2.40
N TYR A 88 3.31 8.22 -2.69
CA TYR A 88 4.71 8.53 -2.52
C TYR A 88 5.44 8.68 -3.86
N THR A 89 5.02 7.93 -4.88
CA THR A 89 5.70 7.86 -6.18
C THR A 89 5.04 8.69 -7.26
N ASP A 90 3.74 8.95 -7.16
CA ASP A 90 3.01 9.73 -8.17
C ASP A 90 3.11 11.24 -7.88
N GLU A 91 2.95 12.03 -8.94
CA GLU A 91 2.72 13.47 -8.80
C GLU A 91 1.50 13.74 -7.91
N ALA A 92 1.61 14.74 -7.04
CA ALA A 92 0.48 15.19 -6.25
C ALA A 92 -0.49 15.93 -7.16
N ALA A 93 -1.78 15.58 -7.08
CA ALA A 93 -2.82 16.16 -7.91
C ALA A 93 -3.92 16.78 -7.03
N ALA A 94 -4.19 18.07 -7.25
CA ALA A 94 -5.38 18.73 -6.73
C ALA A 94 -6.48 18.68 -7.81
N LEU A 95 -7.54 17.92 -7.53
CA LEU A 95 -8.66 17.74 -8.45
C LEU A 95 -9.81 18.68 -8.09
N PHE A 96 -10.10 19.62 -8.99
CA PHE A 96 -11.22 20.54 -8.89
C PHE A 96 -12.33 20.12 -9.84
N PHE A 97 -13.57 20.42 -9.47
CA PHE A 97 -14.72 20.27 -10.35
C PHE A 97 -15.63 21.49 -10.32
N ARG A 98 -16.44 21.64 -11.37
CA ARG A 98 -17.48 22.67 -11.49
C ARG A 98 -18.71 22.08 -12.18
N GLY A 99 -19.88 22.50 -11.73
CA GLY A 99 -21.17 22.00 -12.19
C GLY A 99 -21.90 21.29 -11.06
N ARG A 100 -23.20 21.06 -11.25
CA ARG A 100 -24.04 20.35 -10.30
C ARG A 100 -24.47 19.03 -10.92
N PRO A 101 -24.18 17.88 -10.30
CA PRO A 101 -24.63 16.60 -10.82
C PRO A 101 -26.15 16.48 -10.69
N ASP A 102 -26.77 15.71 -11.57
CA ASP A 102 -28.20 15.41 -11.51
C ASP A 102 -28.54 14.62 -10.23
N ASP A 103 -27.66 13.69 -9.83
CA ASP A 103 -27.75 12.93 -8.58
C ASP A 103 -26.39 12.88 -7.85
N ALA A 104 -26.28 13.67 -6.77
CA ALA A 104 -25.07 13.72 -5.96
C ALA A 104 -24.78 12.41 -5.19
N ASN A 105 -25.79 11.60 -4.88
CA ASN A 105 -25.57 10.33 -4.19
C ASN A 105 -25.00 9.28 -5.14
N ALA A 106 -25.52 9.21 -6.36
CA ALA A 106 -24.98 8.35 -7.40
C ALA A 106 -23.51 8.70 -7.69
N LEU A 107 -23.20 9.98 -7.85
CA LEU A 107 -21.82 10.42 -8.03
C LEU A 107 -20.92 10.06 -6.84
N ALA A 108 -21.38 10.24 -5.60
CA ALA A 108 -20.59 9.88 -4.42
C ALA A 108 -20.26 8.38 -4.38
N LEU A 109 -21.20 7.52 -4.78
CA LEU A 109 -20.98 6.08 -4.88
C LEU A 109 -19.95 5.74 -5.97
N ASP A 110 -20.05 6.37 -7.14
CA ASP A 110 -19.11 6.13 -8.25
C ASP A 110 -17.69 6.61 -7.91
N ILE A 111 -17.56 7.72 -7.17
CA ILE A 111 -16.27 8.19 -6.62
C ILE A 111 -15.70 7.13 -5.65
N ALA A 112 -16.53 6.57 -4.78
CA ALA A 112 -16.11 5.49 -3.86
C ALA A 112 -15.68 4.22 -4.60
N GLN A 113 -16.40 3.84 -5.66
CA GLN A 113 -16.06 2.70 -6.48
C GLN A 113 -14.76 2.93 -7.28
N ALA A 114 -14.56 4.11 -7.84
CA ALA A 114 -13.32 4.46 -8.53
C ALA A 114 -12.13 4.42 -7.57
N HIS A 115 -12.27 4.97 -6.36
CA HIS A 115 -11.24 4.86 -5.32
C HIS A 115 -10.93 3.39 -4.97
N ALA A 116 -11.96 2.58 -4.71
CA ALA A 116 -11.79 1.16 -4.41
C ALA A 116 -11.16 0.39 -5.58
N SER A 117 -11.42 0.79 -6.81
CA SER A 117 -10.79 0.20 -8.01
C SER A 117 -9.32 0.60 -8.14
N THR A 118 -8.95 1.81 -7.73
CA THR A 118 -7.56 2.30 -7.74
C THR A 118 -6.72 1.64 -6.65
N PHE A 119 -7.23 1.54 -5.42
CA PHE A 119 -6.45 1.11 -4.26
C PHE A 119 -6.79 -0.27 -3.72
N GLY A 120 -7.86 -0.91 -4.20
CA GLY A 120 -8.36 -2.14 -3.60
C GLY A 120 -8.62 -1.96 -2.10
N PRO A 121 -8.23 -2.92 -1.25
CA PRO A 121 -8.40 -2.84 0.20
C PRO A 121 -7.34 -1.99 0.91
N TRP A 122 -6.37 -1.43 0.18
CA TRP A 122 -5.12 -0.94 0.76
C TRP A 122 -5.17 0.50 1.29
N ARG A 123 -6.16 1.29 0.85
CA ARG A 123 -6.34 2.69 1.28
C ARG A 123 -7.77 2.95 1.70
N HIS A 124 -7.95 3.90 2.63
CA HIS A 124 -9.26 4.28 3.11
C HIS A 124 -9.82 5.46 2.32
N PHE A 125 -11.06 5.33 1.88
CA PHE A 125 -11.74 6.32 1.03
C PHE A 125 -11.68 7.80 1.47
N PRO A 126 -11.86 8.15 2.76
CA PRO A 126 -11.89 9.57 3.13
C PRO A 126 -10.51 10.24 3.12
N GLU A 127 -9.42 9.49 2.95
CA GLU A 127 -8.05 10.01 3.09
C GLU A 127 -7.69 11.08 2.05
N TYR A 128 -8.23 10.95 0.83
CA TYR A 128 -7.88 11.81 -0.31
C TYR A 128 -8.96 12.85 -0.66
N ILE A 129 -10.07 12.88 0.07
CA ILE A 129 -11.18 13.80 -0.15
C ILE A 129 -11.02 15.02 0.75
N ASN A 130 -11.42 16.18 0.26
CA ASN A 130 -11.35 17.44 0.99
C ASN A 130 -12.08 17.35 2.34
N PRO A 131 -11.38 17.42 3.48
CA PRO A 131 -11.97 17.22 4.80
C PRO A 131 -12.72 18.46 5.31
N ALA A 132 -12.62 19.60 4.61
CA ALA A 132 -13.25 20.85 5.05
C ALA A 132 -14.79 20.79 5.08
N GLN A 133 -15.39 19.85 4.36
CA GLN A 133 -16.84 19.61 4.35
C GLN A 133 -17.14 18.17 3.91
N SER A 134 -18.34 17.68 4.20
CA SER A 134 -18.75 16.35 3.74
C SER A 134 -18.82 16.29 2.20
N LEU A 135 -18.52 15.12 1.63
CA LEU A 135 -18.51 14.91 0.18
C LEU A 135 -19.86 15.31 -0.46
N LEU A 136 -20.98 14.89 0.13
CA LEU A 136 -22.31 15.24 -0.40
C LEU A 136 -22.57 16.76 -0.39
N THR A 137 -22.15 17.48 0.66
CA THR A 137 -22.27 18.94 0.71
C THR A 137 -21.42 19.60 -0.38
N LEU A 138 -20.21 19.09 -0.61
CA LEU A 138 -19.34 19.57 -1.69
C LEU A 138 -19.96 19.32 -3.07
N LEU A 139 -20.48 18.12 -3.34
CA LEU A 139 -21.06 17.79 -4.64
C LEU A 139 -22.33 18.62 -4.93
N THR A 140 -23.12 18.90 -3.89
CA THR A 140 -24.35 19.69 -4.02
C THR A 140 -24.12 21.20 -4.12
N SER A 141 -22.96 21.71 -3.67
CA SER A 141 -22.61 23.14 -3.78
C SER A 141 -22.33 23.58 -5.22
N GLY A 142 -22.09 22.63 -6.13
CA GLY A 142 -21.89 22.89 -7.56
C GLY A 142 -20.44 23.16 -7.98
N GLY A 143 -19.46 22.95 -7.09
CA GLY A 143 -18.05 23.01 -7.43
C GLY A 143 -17.11 23.26 -6.27
N GLY A 144 -15.84 22.94 -6.49
CA GLY A 144 -14.76 23.15 -5.51
C GLY A 144 -13.59 22.19 -5.69
N LEU A 145 -12.70 22.18 -4.70
CA LEU A 145 -11.64 21.19 -4.57
C LEU A 145 -12.25 19.88 -4.05
N LEU A 146 -12.24 18.84 -4.88
CA LEU A 146 -12.64 17.49 -4.47
C LEU A 146 -11.68 16.92 -3.45
N GLY A 147 -10.38 17.12 -3.67
CA GLY A 147 -9.34 16.64 -2.77
C GLY A 147 -7.95 16.76 -3.37
N GLN A 148 -6.96 16.41 -2.53
CA GLN A 148 -5.57 16.27 -2.92
C GLN A 148 -5.22 14.78 -2.87
N MET A 149 -4.68 14.26 -3.96
CA MET A 149 -4.56 12.83 -4.17
C MET A 149 -3.38 12.50 -5.08
N PRO A 150 -2.97 11.22 -5.16
CA PRO A 150 -2.01 10.79 -6.16
C PRO A 150 -2.60 10.95 -7.56
N LYS A 151 -1.78 11.28 -8.55
CA LYS A 151 -2.21 11.43 -9.95
C LYS A 151 -3.00 10.22 -10.45
N SER A 152 -2.62 8.99 -10.08
CA SER A 152 -3.37 7.78 -10.46
C SER A 152 -4.83 7.79 -9.99
N LEU A 153 -5.13 8.35 -8.80
CA LEU A 153 -6.51 8.50 -8.35
C LEU A 153 -7.22 9.64 -9.10
N ALA A 154 -6.55 10.77 -9.32
CA ALA A 154 -7.14 11.88 -10.07
C ALA A 154 -7.53 11.44 -11.50
N ASP A 155 -6.66 10.68 -12.18
CA ASP A 155 -6.92 10.13 -13.51
C ASP A 155 -8.11 9.16 -13.52
N ALA A 156 -8.33 8.42 -12.43
CA ALA A 156 -9.49 7.54 -12.28
C ALA A 156 -10.80 8.31 -12.00
N LEU A 157 -10.72 9.44 -11.29
CA LEU A 157 -11.89 10.24 -10.91
C LEU A 157 -12.36 11.23 -11.99
N VAL A 158 -11.46 11.72 -12.83
CA VAL A 158 -11.82 12.66 -13.91
C VAL A 158 -12.90 12.08 -14.85
N PRO A 159 -12.79 10.84 -15.36
CA PRO A 159 -13.83 10.22 -16.18
C PRO A 159 -15.16 10.09 -15.45
N VAL A 160 -15.14 9.76 -14.15
CA VAL A 160 -16.34 9.65 -13.32
C VAL A 160 -17.05 11.00 -13.23
N LEU A 161 -16.33 12.06 -12.87
CA LEU A 161 -16.90 13.41 -12.79
C LEU A 161 -17.45 13.88 -14.14
N THR A 162 -16.72 13.61 -15.22
CA THR A 162 -17.12 13.97 -16.59
C THR A 162 -18.38 13.21 -17.02
N HIS A 163 -18.50 11.93 -16.65
CA HIS A 163 -19.70 11.13 -16.92
C HIS A 163 -20.95 11.70 -16.26
N HIS A 164 -20.80 12.32 -15.09
CA HIS A 164 -21.86 13.04 -14.36
C HIS A 164 -22.03 14.50 -14.82
N GLY A 165 -21.49 14.87 -15.98
CA GLY A 165 -21.68 16.18 -16.60
C GLY A 165 -20.89 17.33 -15.94
N LEU A 166 -19.86 17.01 -15.16
CA LEU A 166 -19.04 18.00 -14.46
C LEU A 166 -17.80 18.39 -15.27
N GLU A 167 -17.44 19.67 -15.22
CA GLU A 167 -16.14 20.14 -15.69
C GLU A 167 -15.08 19.83 -14.64
N THR A 168 -13.92 19.32 -15.08
CA THR A 168 -12.81 18.99 -14.17
C THR A 168 -11.56 19.79 -14.48
N LYS A 169 -10.79 20.13 -13.45
CA LYS A 169 -9.45 20.70 -13.59
C LYS A 169 -8.49 20.00 -12.63
N VAL A 170 -7.39 19.47 -13.17
CA VAL A 170 -6.31 18.88 -12.38
C VAL A 170 -5.16 19.88 -12.31
N MET A 171 -4.70 20.18 -11.10
CA MET A 171 -3.45 20.90 -10.89
C MET A 171 -2.42 19.90 -10.35
N LEU A 172 -1.34 19.72 -11.09
CA LEU A 172 -0.23 18.85 -10.68
C LEU A 172 0.79 19.66 -9.86
N ASP A 173 1.34 19.00 -8.86
CA ASP A 173 2.45 19.45 -8.04
C ASP A 173 3.45 18.29 -7.88
N VAL A 174 4.65 18.60 -7.43
CA VAL A 174 5.69 17.58 -7.16
C VAL A 174 5.20 16.60 -6.07
N PRO A 175 5.57 15.31 -6.13
CA PRO A 175 5.23 14.34 -5.09
C PRO A 175 5.60 14.86 -3.69
N GLN A 176 4.72 14.66 -2.70
CA GLN A 176 4.89 15.28 -1.37
C GLN A 176 6.02 14.69 -0.52
N VAL A 177 6.61 13.55 -0.91
CA VAL A 177 7.59 12.87 -0.06
C VAL A 177 8.98 13.46 -0.24
N ALA A 178 9.58 13.84 0.88
CA ALA A 178 11.01 14.11 0.95
C ALA A 178 11.78 12.85 0.52
N LYS A 179 12.59 12.97 -0.54
CA LYS A 179 13.53 11.90 -0.91
C LYS A 179 14.30 11.44 0.32
N ALA A 180 14.54 10.14 0.44
CA ALA A 180 15.38 9.60 1.50
C ALA A 180 16.69 10.39 1.60
N GLU A 181 17.13 10.63 2.83
CA GLU A 181 18.42 11.27 3.09
C GLU A 181 19.52 10.22 3.30
N GLY A 182 20.78 10.64 3.16
CA GLY A 182 21.94 9.78 3.43
C GLY A 182 22.03 8.57 2.48
N PRO A 183 22.36 7.37 2.99
CA PRO A 183 22.68 6.20 2.14
C PRO A 183 21.50 5.64 1.35
N LEU A 184 20.27 6.07 1.63
CA LEU A 184 19.04 5.61 0.97
C LEU A 184 18.58 6.55 -0.15
N ARG A 185 19.29 7.65 -0.40
CA ARG A 185 18.87 8.73 -1.32
C ARG A 185 18.57 8.27 -2.75
N ASP A 186 19.29 7.26 -3.21
CA ASP A 186 19.19 6.73 -4.57
C ASP A 186 18.36 5.44 -4.65
N GLN A 187 17.68 5.06 -3.56
CA GLN A 187 16.80 3.89 -3.52
C GLN A 187 15.35 4.28 -3.83
N ASP A 188 14.69 3.48 -4.66
CA ASP A 188 13.25 3.60 -4.90
C ASP A 188 12.45 2.99 -3.75
N LEU A 189 11.27 3.54 -3.48
CA LEU A 189 10.35 2.94 -2.52
C LEU A 189 9.84 1.58 -3.00
N GLN A 190 9.77 0.65 -2.06
CA GLN A 190 9.27 -0.69 -2.25
C GLN A 190 8.22 -1.00 -1.20
N VAL A 191 7.33 -1.94 -1.52
CA VAL A 191 6.40 -2.51 -0.56
C VAL A 191 6.64 -4.01 -0.43
N LEU A 192 6.78 -4.47 0.81
CA LEU A 192 6.70 -5.88 1.18
C LEU A 192 5.29 -6.18 1.65
N LEU A 193 4.61 -7.12 0.98
CA LEU A 193 3.32 -7.67 1.36
C LEU A 193 3.53 -9.06 1.99
N ILE A 194 2.81 -9.31 3.09
CA ILE A 194 2.65 -10.63 3.70
C ILE A 194 1.15 -10.75 4.04
N GLY A 195 0.39 -11.41 3.16
CA GLY A 195 -1.06 -11.36 3.18
C GLY A 195 -1.56 -9.92 3.00
N HIS A 196 -2.34 -9.45 3.96
CA HIS A 196 -2.85 -8.07 4.08
C HIS A 196 -1.95 -7.17 4.93
N SER A 197 -0.89 -7.71 5.53
CA SER A 197 0.13 -6.89 6.18
C SER A 197 1.07 -6.31 5.13
N TYR A 198 1.46 -5.06 5.30
CA TYR A 198 2.36 -4.39 4.37
C TYR A 198 3.37 -3.49 5.08
N PHE A 199 4.51 -3.29 4.42
CA PHE A 199 5.57 -2.42 4.88
C PHE A 199 6.09 -1.62 3.68
N VAL A 200 6.04 -0.30 3.75
CA VAL A 200 6.56 0.60 2.72
C VAL A 200 7.89 1.18 3.17
N SER A 201 8.94 0.96 2.38
CA SER A 201 10.30 1.30 2.77
C SER A 201 11.25 1.48 1.59
N TYR A 202 12.39 2.13 1.83
CA TYR A 202 13.45 2.31 0.84
C TYR A 202 14.33 1.06 0.67
N ALA A 203 14.40 0.19 1.68
CA ALA A 203 15.22 -1.01 1.59
C ALA A 203 14.72 -2.15 2.49
N PHE A 204 14.97 -3.38 2.04
CA PHE A 204 14.70 -4.62 2.78
C PHE A 204 15.96 -5.48 2.81
N SER A 205 16.40 -5.88 4.00
CA SER A 205 17.49 -6.85 4.20
C SER A 205 16.93 -8.13 4.79
N PHE A 206 17.42 -9.28 4.32
CA PHE A 206 16.95 -10.60 4.72
C PHE A 206 18.10 -11.39 5.29
N ASP A 207 17.91 -11.95 6.48
CA ASP A 207 18.86 -12.84 7.13
C ASP A 207 18.14 -14.11 7.58
N GLU A 208 18.81 -15.25 7.49
CA GLU A 208 18.28 -16.51 8.03
C GLU A 208 18.59 -16.57 9.53
N VAL A 209 17.59 -16.91 10.33
CA VAL A 209 17.81 -17.24 11.74
C VAL A 209 18.47 -18.62 11.77
N GLY A 210 19.70 -18.69 12.25
CA GLY A 210 20.41 -19.96 12.39
C GLY A 210 19.59 -20.94 13.23
N LYS A 211 19.70 -22.25 12.92
CA LYS A 211 19.16 -23.30 13.80
C LYS A 211 19.79 -23.13 15.18
N VAL A 212 18.97 -22.84 16.19
CA VAL A 212 19.33 -23.01 17.60
C VAL A 212 19.52 -24.49 17.87
#